data_AF-M0ART7-F1
#
_entry.id   AF-M0ART7-F1
#
_cell.length_a   1.000
_cell.length_b   1.000
_cell.length_c   1.000
_cell.angle_alpha   90.00
_cell.angle_beta   90.00
_cell.angle_gamma   90.00
#
_symmetry.space_group_name_H-M   'P 1'
#
loop_
_entity.id
_entity.type
_entity.pdbx_description
1 polymer ?
#
loop_
_entity_poly.entity_id
_entity_poly.type
_entity_poly.pdbx_seq_one_letter_code
_entity_poly.pdbx_strand_id
1 'polypeptide(L)'
;MTDETLTAEEHGIRATYDETETERRLEFSVVAADGDDGRPADIGATAAIAQNREGYAMLKVRPTADGDELERYYGFDMALDHVAELLDVSPGTLPVPEAAADMGM
;
A
#
# COMPACT_ATOMS: atom_id res chain seq x y z
N MET A 1 3.91 22.82 -1.90
CA MET A 1 3.24 21.69 -2.55
C MET A 1 2.11 21.29 -1.62
N THR A 2 0.93 20.98 -2.15
CA THR A 2 -0.17 20.52 -1.30
C THR A 2 0.10 19.06 -0.95
N ASP A 3 0.39 18.79 0.32
CA ASP A 3 0.34 17.46 0.93
C ASP A 3 -1.11 16.97 0.85
N GLU A 4 -1.54 16.53 -0.33
CA GLU A 4 -2.89 16.01 -0.52
C GLU A 4 -2.87 14.52 -0.20
N THR A 5 -3.35 14.19 1.00
CA THR A 5 -3.57 12.81 1.40
C THR A 5 -4.93 12.35 0.87
N LEU A 6 -4.93 11.27 0.11
CA LEU A 6 -6.15 10.65 -0.43
C LEU A 6 -6.38 9.30 0.25
N THR A 7 -7.62 9.03 0.63
CA THR A 7 -7.99 7.77 1.28
C THR A 7 -9.07 7.05 0.50
N ALA A 8 -8.97 5.73 0.45
CA ALA A 8 -9.98 4.85 -0.09
C ALA A 8 -10.21 3.68 0.87
N GLU A 9 -11.45 3.23 1.02
CA GLU A 9 -11.81 2.12 1.89
C GLU A 9 -12.74 1.16 1.15
N GLU A 10 -12.36 -0.11 1.08
CA GLU A 10 -13.15 -1.18 0.48
C GLU A 10 -12.79 -2.52 1.12
N HIS A 11 -13.74 -3.46 1.19
CA HIS A 11 -13.49 -4.82 1.68
C HIS A 11 -12.81 -4.91 3.06
N GLY A 12 -13.00 -3.92 3.94
CA GLY A 12 -12.35 -3.90 5.25
C GLY A 12 -10.89 -3.46 5.23
N ILE A 13 -10.40 -2.96 4.10
CA ILE A 13 -9.05 -2.42 3.89
C ILE A 13 -9.15 -0.91 3.67
N ARG A 14 -8.28 -0.16 4.33
CA ARG A 14 -8.05 1.26 4.09
C ARG A 14 -6.73 1.43 3.34
N ALA A 15 -6.77 2.15 2.23
CA ALA A 15 -5.60 2.67 1.54
C ALA A 15 -5.46 4.18 1.77
N THR A 16 -4.25 4.61 2.05
CA THR A 16 -3.86 6.02 2.21
C THR A 16 -2.74 6.31 1.24
N TYR A 17 -2.97 7.28 0.36
CA TYR A 17 -1.99 7.78 -0.58
C TYR A 17 -1.48 9.14 -0.12
N ASP A 18 -0.17 9.32 -0.10
CA ASP A 18 0.48 10.59 0.17
C ASP A 18 1.68 10.80 -0.76
N GLU A 19 1.97 12.08 -1.02
CA GLU A 19 3.13 12.50 -1.79
C GLU A 19 4.05 13.34 -0.90
N THR A 20 5.28 12.88 -0.76
CA THR A 20 6.35 13.65 -0.16
C THR A 20 7.20 14.33 -1.24
N GLU A 21 8.20 15.10 -0.85
CA GLU A 21 9.16 15.70 -1.79
C GLU A 21 9.92 14.64 -2.60
N THR A 22 10.14 13.45 -2.03
CA THR A 22 11.03 12.41 -2.60
C THR A 22 10.31 11.14 -3.03
N GLU A 23 9.13 10.86 -2.48
CA GLU A 23 8.40 9.60 -2.68
C GLU A 23 6.91 9.82 -2.85
N ARG A 24 6.27 8.95 -3.65
CA ARG A 24 4.82 8.69 -3.62
C ARG A 24 4.60 7.43 -2.79
N ARG A 25 3.70 7.48 -1.83
CA ARG A 25 3.48 6.40 -0.86
C ARG A 25 2.02 5.98 -0.91
N LEU A 26 1.80 4.67 -0.96
CA LEU A 26 0.48 4.05 -0.88
C LEU A 26 0.53 3.03 0.24
N GLU A 27 -0.06 3.37 1.39
CA GLU A 27 -0.13 2.52 2.57
C GLU A 27 -1.50 1.85 2.66
N PHE A 28 -1.50 0.59 3.03
CA PHE A 28 -2.68 -0.22 3.25
C PHE A 28 -2.72 -0.67 4.72
N SER A 29 -3.93 -0.73 5.27
CA SER A 29 -4.19 -1.22 6.62
C SER A 29 -5.52 -1.95 6.67
N VAL A 30 -5.56 -3.07 7.38
CA VAL A 30 -6.82 -3.77 7.69
C VAL A 30 -7.57 -2.98 8.77
N VAL A 31 -8.80 -2.53 8.48
CA VAL A 31 -9.62 -1.69 9.38
C VAL A 31 -10.85 -2.40 9.96
N ALA A 32 -11.36 -3.45 9.31
CA ALA A 32 -12.41 -4.30 9.86
C ALA A 32 -12.50 -5.61 9.06
N ALA A 33 -12.18 -6.75 9.69
CA ALA A 33 -12.58 -8.04 9.14
C ALA A 33 -14.03 -8.30 9.59
N ASP A 34 -15.00 -8.17 8.67
CA ASP A 34 -16.28 -8.86 8.83
C ASP A 34 -15.99 -10.38 8.80
N GLY A 35 -15.71 -10.97 9.97
CA GLY A 35 -15.70 -12.42 10.15
C GLY A 35 -14.47 -12.99 10.85
N ASP A 36 -14.63 -13.32 12.13
CA ASP A 36 -14.25 -14.58 12.75
C ASP A 36 -13.14 -15.42 12.07
N ASP A 37 -11.87 -15.13 12.36
CA ASP A 37 -10.77 -16.10 12.16
C ASP A 37 -9.81 -16.21 13.36
N GLY A 38 -10.08 -15.49 14.44
CA GLY A 38 -9.27 -15.54 15.65
C GLY A 38 -7.83 -15.05 15.45
N ARG A 39 -7.53 -14.28 14.39
CA ARG A 39 -6.22 -13.64 14.24
C ARG A 39 -6.03 -12.61 15.36
N PRO A 40 -4.91 -12.68 16.11
CA PRO A 40 -4.62 -11.71 17.14
C PRO A 40 -4.50 -10.31 16.52
N ALA A 41 -5.28 -9.36 17.04
CA ALA A 41 -5.30 -7.95 16.63
C ALA A 41 -3.99 -7.18 16.95
N ASP A 42 -2.96 -7.88 17.45
CA ASP A 42 -1.73 -7.32 18.00
C ASP A 42 -0.60 -7.15 16.97
N ILE A 43 -0.80 -7.55 15.70
CA ILE A 43 0.07 -7.14 14.59
C ILE A 43 -0.79 -6.36 13.61
N GLY A 44 -0.56 -5.05 13.51
CA GLY A 44 -1.11 -4.23 12.45
C GLY A 44 -0.78 -4.89 11.11
N ALA A 45 -1.80 -5.41 10.44
CA ALA A 45 -1.69 -5.89 9.06
C ALA A 45 -1.60 -4.64 8.18
N THR A 46 -0.42 -4.05 8.14
CA THR A 46 -0.09 -2.91 7.29
C THR A 46 0.92 -3.34 6.24
N ALA A 47 0.86 -2.69 5.09
CA ALA A 47 1.85 -2.83 4.04
C ALA A 47 1.82 -1.56 3.20
N ALA A 48 2.95 -1.17 2.63
CA ALA A 48 3.04 0.06 1.84
C ALA A 48 3.87 -0.12 0.57
N ILE A 49 3.50 0.62 -0.46
CA ILE A 49 4.24 0.76 -1.72
C ILE A 49 4.80 2.17 -1.78
N ALA A 50 6.13 2.29 -1.87
CA ALA A 50 6.81 3.56 -2.04
C ALA A 50 7.49 3.63 -3.41
N GLN A 51 7.14 4.65 -4.20
CA GLN A 51 7.79 4.99 -5.46
C GLN A 51 8.68 6.21 -5.26
N ASN A 52 9.93 6.18 -5.72
CA ASN A 52 10.73 7.40 -5.78
C ASN A 52 10.16 8.36 -6.83
N ARG A 53 10.08 9.65 -6.51
CA ARG A 53 9.72 10.72 -7.47
C ARG A 53 10.86 11.11 -8.39
N GLU A 54 12.08 10.95 -7.91
CA GLU A 54 13.30 11.24 -8.66
C GLU A 54 14.08 9.95 -8.95
N GLY A 55 14.73 9.90 -10.11
CA GLY A 55 15.54 8.75 -10.53
C GLY A 55 14.71 7.63 -11.15
N TYR A 56 15.14 6.38 -10.95
CA TYR A 56 14.41 5.22 -11.45
C TYR A 56 13.18 4.99 -10.58
N ALA A 57 11.99 5.14 -11.17
CA ALA A 57 10.68 5.09 -10.52
C ALA A 57 10.28 3.67 -10.06
N MET A 58 11.23 2.93 -9.48
CA MET A 58 11.01 1.60 -8.90
C MET A 58 10.09 1.69 -7.69
N LEU A 59 9.25 0.66 -7.57
CA LEU A 59 8.33 0.47 -6.46
C LEU A 59 9.01 -0.38 -5.39
N LYS A 60 8.90 0.06 -4.13
CA LYS A 60 9.41 -0.65 -2.95
C LYS A 60 8.23 -1.07 -2.09
N VAL A 61 8.12 -2.35 -1.78
CA VAL A 61 7.16 -2.85 -0.80
C VAL A 61 7.80 -2.80 0.59
N ARG A 62 7.03 -2.34 1.58
CA ARG A 62 7.44 -2.11 2.97
C ARG A 62 6.36 -2.60 3.92
N PRO A 63 6.67 -2.93 5.19
CA PRO A 63 5.66 -3.30 6.19
C PRO A 63 4.83 -2.09 6.67
N THR A 64 5.36 -0.87 6.56
CA THR A 64 4.69 0.41 6.85
C THR A 64 5.22 1.49 5.90
N ALA A 65 4.57 2.64 5.82
CA ALA A 65 5.02 3.75 4.96
C ALA A 65 6.50 4.14 5.16
N ASP A 66 6.95 4.17 6.41
CA ASP A 66 8.33 4.50 6.80
C ASP A 66 9.20 3.27 7.12
N GLY A 67 8.68 2.06 6.86
CA GLY A 67 9.37 0.81 7.12
C GLY A 67 10.54 0.57 6.16
N ASP A 68 11.38 -0.40 6.52
CA ASP A 68 12.45 -0.84 5.64
C ASP A 68 11.90 -1.53 4.39
N GLU A 69 12.66 -1.42 3.29
CA GLU A 69 12.35 -2.11 2.04
C GLU A 69 12.41 -3.63 2.24
N LEU A 70 11.33 -4.31 1.86
CA LEU A 70 11.26 -5.76 1.79
C LEU A 70 11.65 -6.25 0.40
N GLU A 71 11.02 -5.69 -0.64
CA GLU A 71 11.25 -6.08 -2.03
C GLU A 71 10.99 -4.94 -3.02
N ARG A 72 11.54 -5.06 -4.24
CA ARG A 72 11.40 -4.09 -5.33
C ARG A 72 10.71 -4.67 -6.55
N TYR A 73 9.85 -3.86 -7.15
CA TYR A 73 9.13 -4.19 -8.38
C TYR A 73 9.21 -3.08 -9.42
N TYR A 74 9.17 -3.50 -10.68
CA TYR A 74 9.00 -2.60 -11.82
C TYR A 74 7.53 -2.39 -12.19
N GLY A 75 6.66 -3.37 -11.88
CA GLY A 75 5.23 -3.31 -12.18
C GLY A 75 4.41 -3.12 -10.91
N PHE A 76 3.41 -2.25 -10.98
CA PHE A 76 2.54 -1.95 -9.85
C PHE A 76 1.65 -3.12 -9.46
N ASP A 77 1.13 -3.87 -10.43
CA ASP A 77 0.34 -5.07 -10.15
C ASP A 77 1.14 -6.11 -9.33
N MET A 78 2.43 -6.31 -9.63
CA MET A 78 3.28 -7.22 -8.85
C MET A 78 3.54 -6.70 -7.43
N ALA A 79 3.65 -5.38 -7.26
CA ALA A 79 3.78 -4.78 -5.93
C ALA A 79 2.48 -4.93 -5.12
N LEU A 80 1.32 -4.79 -5.77
CA LEU A 80 0.01 -4.99 -5.16
C LEU A 80 -0.21 -6.46 -4.77
N ASP A 81 0.23 -7.41 -5.60
CA ASP A 81 0.18 -8.84 -5.26
C ASP A 81 0.94 -9.14 -3.96
N HIS A 82 2.18 -8.64 -3.83
CA HIS A 82 2.96 -8.81 -2.60
C HIS A 82 2.33 -8.10 -1.41
N VAL A 83 1.79 -6.88 -1.58
CA VAL A 83 1.03 -6.22 -0.51
C VAL A 83 -0.15 -7.07 -0.05
N ALA A 84 -0.91 -7.65 -0.98
CA ALA A 84 -2.04 -8.50 -0.64
C ALA A 84 -1.60 -9.75 0.13
N GLU A 85 -0.47 -10.36 -0.25
CA GLU A 85 0.14 -11.47 0.49
C GLU A 85 0.53 -11.08 1.92
N LEU A 86 1.13 -9.89 2.12
CA LEU A 86 1.49 -9.39 3.45
C LEU A 86 0.26 -9.15 4.33
N LEU A 87 -0.85 -8.74 3.72
CA LEU A 87 -2.11 -8.48 4.41
C LEU A 87 -3.00 -9.74 4.55
N ASP A 88 -2.60 -10.86 3.94
CA ASP A 88 -3.40 -12.09 3.83
C ASP A 88 -4.78 -11.85 3.19
N VAL A 89 -4.83 -11.04 2.13
CA VAL A 89 -6.05 -10.73 1.37
C VAL A 89 -5.91 -11.03 -0.11
N SER A 90 -7.01 -10.92 -0.86
CA SER A 90 -6.94 -11.01 -2.32
C SER A 90 -6.43 -9.70 -2.92
N PRO A 91 -5.56 -9.72 -3.95
CA PRO A 91 -5.12 -8.49 -4.62
C PRO A 91 -6.28 -7.64 -5.16
N GLY A 92 -7.35 -8.29 -5.62
CA GLY A 92 -8.55 -7.61 -6.12
C GLY A 92 -9.40 -6.92 -5.06
N THR A 93 -9.08 -7.08 -3.76
CA THR A 93 -9.76 -6.38 -2.67
C THR A 93 -9.02 -5.15 -2.17
N LEU A 94 -7.82 -4.86 -2.70
CA LEU A 94 -7.06 -3.68 -2.33
C LEU A 94 -7.67 -2.43 -3.00
N PRO A 95 -8.16 -1.45 -2.23
CA PRO A 95 -8.63 -0.20 -2.82
C PRO A 95 -7.45 0.64 -3.29
N VAL A 96 -7.41 0.98 -4.58
CA VAL A 96 -6.37 1.85 -5.15
C VAL A 96 -6.98 3.22 -5.46
N PRO A 97 -6.56 4.31 -4.78
CA PRO A 97 -6.98 5.66 -5.13
C PRO A 97 -6.59 6.02 -6.58
N GLU A 98 -7.42 6.78 -7.29
CA GLU A 98 -7.15 7.16 -8.69
C GLU A 98 -5.78 7.83 -8.87
N ALA A 99 -5.36 8.64 -7.90
CA ALA A 99 -4.06 9.31 -7.92
C ALA A 99 -2.86 8.36 -7.77
N ALA A 100 -3.05 7.12 -7.32
CA ALA A 100 -2.02 6.10 -7.21
C ALA A 100 -2.03 5.10 -8.37
N ALA A 101 -3.02 5.16 -9.27
CA ALA A 101 -3.25 4.16 -10.31
C ALA A 101 -2.17 4.14 -11.41
N ASP A 102 -1.37 5.20 -11.53
CA ASP A 102 -0.27 5.31 -12.49
C ASP A 102 1.11 5.02 -11.87
N MET A 103 1.18 4.61 -10.60
CA MET A 103 2.43 4.19 -9.99
C MET A 103 3.04 3.05 -10.82
N GLY A 104 4.37 3.04 -10.97
CA GLY A 104 5.09 2.05 -11.77
C GLY A 104 5.07 2.23 -13.30
N MET A 105 4.44 3.29 -13.84
CA MET A 105 4.47 3.64 -15.28
C MET A 105 5.44 4.78 -15.62
#